data_AF-A0A6I7LNP1-F1
#
_entry.id   AF-A0A6I7LNP1-F1
#
_cell.length_a   1.000
_cell.length_b   1.000
_cell.length_c   1.000
_cell.angle_alpha   90.00
_cell.angle_beta   90.00
_cell.angle_gamma   90.00
#
_symmetry.space_group_name_H-M   'P 1'
#
loop_
_entity.id
_entity.type
_entity.pdbx_description
1 polymer ?
#
loop_
_entity_poly.entity_id
_entity_poly.type
_entity_poly.pdbx_seq_one_letter_code
_entity_poly.pdbx_strand_id
1 'polypeptide(L)'
;MVKEITKNSWPKFFRTFNSANLYRLADISIIDKNESSNRVASNLTFLGLGLEKKGRLIDSLRFFAGSWNPEKPAESFLAVRQPSKIFVEKDDRGFDRTVRVQAKDGTEAIMHLSGDSRPEPLVEKVAYSIYEKRGRSDGNDMGDWLQAEKIVKKTQESLI
;
A
#
# COMPACT_ATOMS: atom_id res chain seq x y z
N MET A 1 16.02 -5.57 12.44
CA MET A 1 16.92 -6.40 11.59
C MET A 1 16.57 -6.17 10.13
N VAL A 2 17.55 -5.90 9.26
CA VAL A 2 17.36 -5.71 7.81
C VAL A 2 17.65 -7.01 7.06
N LYS A 3 16.78 -7.39 6.12
CA LYS A 3 16.92 -8.59 5.29
C LYS A 3 16.63 -8.29 3.82
N GLU A 4 17.52 -8.75 2.93
CA GLU A 4 17.25 -8.77 1.49
C GLU A 4 16.34 -9.95 1.11
N ILE A 5 15.33 -9.69 0.29
CA ILE A 5 14.44 -10.72 -0.25
C ILE A 5 14.98 -11.18 -1.60
N THR A 6 15.35 -12.45 -1.66
CA THR A 6 15.84 -13.07 -2.90
C THR A 6 14.77 -13.02 -3.99
N LYS A 7 15.19 -12.75 -5.23
CA LYS A 7 14.28 -12.50 -6.37
C LYS A 7 13.28 -13.63 -6.63
N ASN A 8 13.70 -14.88 -6.47
CA ASN A 8 12.84 -16.06 -6.60
C ASN A 8 11.74 -16.13 -5.51
N SER A 9 11.95 -15.48 -4.37
CA SER A 9 11.03 -15.45 -3.24
C SER A 9 10.05 -14.27 -3.29
N TRP A 10 10.17 -13.35 -4.25
CA TRP A 10 9.32 -12.15 -4.31
C TRP A 10 7.82 -12.48 -4.33
N PRO A 11 7.30 -13.41 -5.14
CA PRO A 11 5.86 -13.71 -5.12
C PRO A 11 5.36 -14.17 -3.74
N LYS A 12 6.15 -15.01 -3.05
CA LYS A 12 5.83 -15.49 -1.70
C LYS A 12 5.90 -14.34 -0.70
N PHE A 13 6.95 -13.52 -0.78
CA PHE A 13 7.12 -12.35 0.07
C PHE A 13 5.93 -11.40 -0.04
N PHE A 14 5.47 -11.06 -1.25
CA PHE A 14 4.36 -10.13 -1.45
C PHE A 14 3.08 -10.66 -0.81
N ARG A 15 2.78 -11.94 -1.00
CA ARG A 15 1.62 -12.58 -0.36
C ARG A 15 1.67 -12.45 1.16
N THR A 16 2.78 -12.84 1.79
CA THR A 16 2.94 -12.80 3.25
C THR A 16 3.01 -11.38 3.80
N PHE A 17 3.69 -10.48 3.07
CA PHE A 17 3.87 -9.10 3.47
C PHE A 17 2.55 -8.34 3.39
N ASN A 18 1.80 -8.48 2.28
CA ASN A 18 0.49 -7.87 2.14
C ASN A 18 -0.43 -8.35 3.25
N SER A 19 -0.58 -9.67 3.45
CA SER A 19 -1.46 -10.21 4.49
C SER A 19 -1.13 -9.74 5.91
N ALA A 20 0.14 -9.48 6.21
CA ALA A 20 0.58 -9.05 7.54
C ALA A 20 0.47 -7.53 7.78
N ASN A 21 0.38 -6.74 6.71
CA ASN A 21 0.52 -5.27 6.80
C ASN A 21 -0.68 -4.49 6.25
N LEU A 22 -1.72 -5.16 5.76
CA LEU A 22 -2.95 -4.52 5.30
C LEU A 22 -3.44 -3.46 6.29
N TYR A 23 -3.92 -2.35 5.76
CA TYR A 23 -4.50 -1.22 6.47
C TYR A 23 -3.58 -0.44 7.41
N ARG A 24 -2.31 -0.82 7.55
CA ARG A 24 -1.33 -0.01 8.29
C ARG A 24 -1.08 1.31 7.58
N LEU A 25 -0.64 2.31 8.35
CA LEU A 25 -0.27 3.60 7.79
C LEU A 25 1.09 3.49 7.09
N ALA A 26 1.22 4.15 5.94
CA ALA A 26 2.42 4.17 5.12
C ALA A 26 2.87 5.60 4.82
N ASP A 27 4.15 5.85 5.07
CA ASP A 27 4.89 7.05 4.65
C ASP A 27 5.97 6.64 3.66
N ILE A 28 6.07 7.36 2.54
CA ILE A 28 6.87 6.93 1.40
C ILE A 28 7.72 8.05 0.86
N SER A 29 9.00 7.74 0.67
CA SER A 29 9.99 8.61 0.08
C SER A 29 10.74 7.92 -1.04
N ILE A 30 11.23 8.71 -1.99
CA ILE A 30 12.17 8.28 -3.02
C ILE A 30 13.52 8.94 -2.76
N ILE A 31 14.58 8.14 -2.80
CA ILE A 31 15.95 8.62 -2.91
C ILE A 31 16.35 8.48 -4.37
N ASP A 32 16.66 9.61 -5.01
CA ASP A 32 17.13 9.62 -6.39
C ASP A 32 18.65 9.35 -6.48
N LYS A 33 19.18 9.35 -7.71
CA LYS A 33 20.61 9.07 -7.96
C LYS A 33 21.56 10.11 -7.38
N ASN A 34 21.06 11.30 -7.05
CA ASN A 34 21.83 12.37 -6.45
C ASN A 34 21.73 12.34 -4.92
N GLU A 35 21.22 11.24 -4.35
CA GLU A 35 20.99 11.04 -2.92
C GLU A 35 19.98 12.04 -2.32
N SER A 36 19.17 12.69 -3.17
CA SER A 36 18.11 13.58 -2.72
C SER A 36 16.89 12.78 -2.29
N SER A 37 16.45 12.99 -1.05
CA SER A 37 15.25 12.36 -0.51
C SER A 37 14.02 13.22 -0.71
N ASN A 38 13.03 12.70 -1.41
CA ASN A 38 11.77 13.36 -1.69
C ASN A 38 10.62 12.54 -1.09
N ARG A 39 9.84 13.15 -0.19
CA ARG A 39 8.61 12.54 0.31
C ARG A 39 7.55 12.54 -0.81
N VAL A 40 7.05 11.36 -1.16
CA VAL A 40 6.06 11.16 -2.22
C VAL A 40 4.65 11.12 -1.66
N ALA A 41 4.50 10.45 -0.52
CA ALA A 41 3.21 10.31 0.14
C ALA A 41 3.39 10.14 1.65
N SER A 42 2.36 10.49 2.41
CA SER A 42 2.35 10.37 3.86
C SER A 42 0.97 9.99 4.36
N ASN A 43 0.94 9.23 5.46
CA ASN A 43 -0.27 8.83 6.16
C ASN A 43 -1.32 8.14 5.26
N LEU A 44 -0.85 7.31 4.32
CA LEU A 44 -1.70 6.51 3.45
C LEU A 44 -2.08 5.18 4.09
N THR A 45 -3.30 4.71 3.92
CA THR A 45 -3.69 3.35 4.32
C THR A 45 -3.11 2.35 3.32
N PHE A 46 -2.12 1.56 3.72
CA PHE A 46 -1.50 0.55 2.85
C PHE A 46 -2.49 -0.57 2.49
N LEU A 47 -2.58 -0.90 1.20
CA LEU A 47 -3.42 -2.01 0.71
C LEU A 47 -2.63 -3.13 0.06
N GLY A 48 -1.38 -2.89 -0.35
CA GLY A 48 -0.55 -3.97 -0.87
C GLY A 48 0.61 -3.53 -1.74
N LEU A 49 1.49 -4.48 -2.01
CA LEU A 49 2.48 -4.43 -3.07
C LEU A 49 2.03 -5.35 -4.22
N GLY A 50 2.30 -4.94 -5.46
CA GLY A 50 2.03 -5.75 -6.66
C GLY A 50 3.22 -5.78 -7.61
N LEU A 51 3.35 -6.87 -8.36
CA LEU A 51 4.33 -7.00 -9.44
C LEU A 51 3.63 -6.94 -10.79
N GLU A 52 4.10 -6.04 -11.65
CA GLU A 52 3.71 -5.99 -13.05
C GLU A 52 4.78 -6.69 -13.89
N LYS A 53 4.35 -7.62 -14.75
CA LYS A 53 5.25 -8.37 -15.62
C LYS A 53 5.03 -8.01 -17.07
N LYS A 54 6.12 -7.92 -17.83
CA LYS A 54 6.12 -7.86 -19.29
C LYS A 54 6.76 -9.12 -19.83
N GLY A 55 5.93 -10.09 -20.20
CA GLY A 55 6.37 -11.45 -20.50
C GLY A 55 6.99 -12.12 -19.27
N ARG A 56 8.26 -12.56 -19.38
CA ARG A 56 9.00 -13.19 -18.27
C ARG A 56 9.69 -12.19 -17.33
N LEU A 57 9.77 -10.92 -17.73
CA LEU A 57 10.48 -9.89 -16.97
C LEU A 57 9.52 -9.18 -16.02
N ILE A 58 10.03 -8.83 -14.83
CA ILE A 58 9.35 -7.90 -13.94
C ILE A 58 9.59 -6.50 -14.48
N ASP A 59 8.51 -5.84 -14.88
CA ASP A 59 8.53 -4.49 -15.45
C ASP A 59 8.45 -3.44 -14.35
N SER A 60 7.53 -3.61 -13.39
CA SER A 60 7.37 -2.68 -12.28
C SER A 60 6.96 -3.36 -10.98
N LEU A 61 7.29 -2.73 -9.85
CA LEU A 61 6.71 -2.99 -8.54
C LEU A 61 5.80 -1.81 -8.20
N ARG A 62 4.55 -2.08 -7.84
CA ARG A 62 3.56 -1.06 -7.51
C ARG A 62 3.20 -1.10 -6.03
N PHE A 63 2.99 0.08 -5.46
CA PHE A 63 2.48 0.25 -4.10
C PHE A 63 1.05 0.76 -4.18
N PHE A 64 0.15 0.09 -3.44
CA PHE A 64 -1.28 0.39 -3.42
C PHE A 64 -1.70 0.92 -2.06
N ALA A 65 -2.49 1.98 -2.07
CA ALA A 65 -3.11 2.55 -0.89
C ALA A 65 -4.61 2.72 -1.07
N GLY A 66 -5.29 2.78 0.07
CA GLY A 66 -6.70 3.09 0.18
C GLY A 66 -6.95 4.53 -0.25
N SER A 67 -7.94 4.69 -1.11
CA SER A 67 -8.49 5.98 -1.47
C SER A 67 -9.87 6.15 -0.82
N TRP A 68 -10.24 7.41 -0.58
CA TRP A 68 -11.59 7.78 -0.19
C TRP A 68 -12.64 7.61 -1.29
N ASN A 69 -12.24 7.41 -2.55
CA ASN A 69 -13.19 7.31 -3.65
C ASN A 69 -13.84 5.92 -3.65
N PRO A 70 -15.15 5.78 -3.38
CA PRO A 70 -15.82 4.48 -3.33
C PRO A 70 -15.83 3.73 -4.67
N GLU A 71 -15.63 4.43 -5.80
CA GLU A 71 -15.53 3.81 -7.13
C GLU A 71 -14.12 3.32 -7.45
N LYS A 72 -13.11 3.89 -6.79
CA LYS A 72 -11.70 3.53 -6.96
C LYS A 72 -10.98 3.47 -5.60
N PRO A 73 -11.42 2.57 -4.70
CA PRO A 73 -10.98 2.49 -3.31
C PRO A 73 -9.52 2.06 -3.13
N ALA A 74 -8.87 1.55 -4.18
CA ALA A 74 -7.44 1.30 -4.22
C ALA A 74 -6.79 2.05 -5.38
N GLU A 75 -5.70 2.74 -5.09
CA GLU A 75 -4.90 3.43 -6.08
C GLU A 75 -3.42 3.07 -5.96
N SER A 76 -2.80 2.87 -7.11
CA SER A 76 -1.34 2.78 -7.22
C SER A 76 -0.79 4.19 -7.08
N PHE A 77 -0.14 4.51 -5.97
CA PHE A 77 0.43 5.84 -5.72
C PHE A 77 1.93 5.90 -6.03
N LEU A 78 2.60 4.74 -6.18
CA LEU A 78 4.00 4.67 -6.61
C LEU A 78 4.24 3.40 -7.45
N ALA A 79 5.04 3.54 -8.50
CA ALA A 79 5.54 2.43 -9.30
C ALA A 79 7.07 2.54 -9.46
N VAL A 80 7.80 1.54 -8.95
CA VAL A 80 9.25 1.41 -9.14
C VAL A 80 9.50 0.57 -10.39
N ARG A 81 10.02 1.21 -11.44
CA ARG A 81 10.33 0.52 -12.70
C ARG A 81 11.62 -0.27 -12.59
N GLN A 82 11.63 -1.44 -13.23
CA GLN A 82 12.76 -2.37 -13.25
C GLN A 82 13.37 -2.59 -11.85
N PRO A 83 12.57 -3.04 -10.86
CA PRO A 83 13.07 -3.31 -9.52
C PRO A 83 14.19 -4.36 -9.57
N SER A 84 15.27 -4.10 -8.84
CA SER A 84 16.46 -4.94 -8.77
C SER A 84 16.57 -5.66 -7.42
N LYS A 85 16.30 -4.97 -6.31
CA LYS A 85 16.38 -5.51 -4.94
C LYS A 85 15.21 -5.06 -4.08
N ILE A 86 14.85 -5.91 -3.11
CA ILE A 86 13.86 -5.60 -2.08
C ILE A 86 14.49 -5.90 -0.73
N PHE A 87 14.43 -4.95 0.19
CA PHE A 87 14.80 -5.12 1.58
C PHE A 87 13.59 -4.93 2.48
N VAL A 88 13.49 -5.76 3.50
CA VAL A 88 12.52 -5.57 4.58
C VAL A 88 13.28 -5.40 5.90
N GLU A 89 12.85 -4.44 6.69
CA GLU A 89 13.33 -4.23 8.04
C GLU A 89 12.21 -4.51 9.02
N LYS A 90 12.52 -5.27 10.07
CA LYS A 90 11.62 -5.48 11.21
C LYS A 90 12.03 -4.63 12.41
N ASP A 91 11.04 -4.16 13.17
CA ASP A 91 11.24 -3.54 14.48
C ASP A 91 11.71 -4.56 15.54
N ASP A 92 11.90 -4.07 16.77
CA ASP A 92 12.32 -4.85 17.94
C ASP A 92 11.28 -5.90 18.38
N ARG A 93 10.02 -5.71 18.00
CA ARG A 93 8.89 -6.62 18.25
C ARG A 93 8.67 -7.63 17.11
N GLY A 94 9.46 -7.54 16.03
CA GLY A 94 9.40 -8.45 14.88
C GLY A 94 8.35 -8.07 13.82
N PHE A 95 7.69 -6.92 13.95
CA PHE A 95 6.76 -6.42 12.93
C PHE A 95 7.54 -5.77 11.79
N ASP A 96 7.00 -5.86 10.57
CA ASP A 96 7.61 -5.17 9.44
C ASP A 96 7.53 -3.65 9.67
N ARG A 97 8.64 -2.95 9.53
CA ARG A 97 8.74 -1.51 9.77
C ARG A 97 9.06 -0.75 8.50
N THR A 98 9.99 -1.27 7.69
CA THR A 98 10.44 -0.58 6.48
C THR A 98 10.49 -1.57 5.33
N VAL A 99 10.00 -1.18 4.16
CA VAL A 99 10.30 -1.84 2.89
C VAL A 99 11.08 -0.88 2.01
N ARG A 100 12.19 -1.36 1.46
CA ARG A 100 13.01 -0.62 0.51
C ARG A 100 13.07 -1.36 -0.80
N VAL A 101 12.86 -0.65 -1.90
CA VAL A 101 12.88 -1.20 -3.25
C VAL A 101 13.89 -0.40 -4.06
N GLN A 102 14.97 -1.06 -4.46
CA GLN A 102 15.96 -0.46 -5.33
C GLN A 102 15.61 -0.78 -6.79
N ALA A 103 15.64 0.23 -7.65
CA ALA A 103 15.56 0.08 -9.11
C ALA A 103 16.94 -0.17 -9.72
N LYS A 104 16.98 -0.65 -10.96
CA LYS A 104 18.24 -0.84 -11.71
C LYS A 104 18.99 0.47 -11.96
N ASP A 105 18.27 1.58 -12.03
CA ASP A 105 18.85 2.87 -12.35
C ASP A 105 19.50 3.57 -11.15
N GLY A 106 19.42 2.98 -9.96
CA GLY A 106 19.96 3.49 -8.70
C GLY A 106 18.91 4.10 -7.78
N THR A 107 17.70 4.42 -8.29
CA THR A 107 16.62 5.00 -7.51
C THR A 107 16.15 4.03 -6.42
N GLU A 108 15.87 4.53 -5.22
CA GLU A 108 15.36 3.73 -4.10
C GLU A 108 14.03 4.29 -3.60
N ALA A 109 13.00 3.45 -3.53
CA ALA A 109 11.76 3.77 -2.84
C ALA A 109 11.80 3.17 -1.42
N ILE A 110 11.47 3.99 -0.43
CA ILE A 110 11.44 3.60 0.98
C ILE A 110 10.02 3.81 1.49
N MET A 111 9.41 2.76 2.02
CA MET A 111 8.12 2.81 2.69
C MET A 111 8.29 2.47 4.16
N HIS A 112 7.88 3.38 5.03
CA HIS A 112 7.76 3.15 6.46
C HIS A 112 6.32 2.80 6.81
N LEU A 113 6.15 1.69 7.53
CA LEU A 113 4.86 1.25 8.05
C LEU A 113 4.75 1.60 9.53
N SER A 114 3.58 2.13 9.90
CA SER A 114 3.25 2.47 11.28
C SER A 114 1.78 2.15 11.59
N GLY A 115 1.44 2.22 12.89
CA GLY A 115 0.10 1.92 13.37
C GLY A 115 -0.30 0.44 13.22
N ASP A 116 -1.53 0.18 13.66
CA ASP A 116 -2.14 -1.15 13.66
C ASP A 116 -2.81 -1.46 12.32
N SER A 117 -2.90 -2.75 12.00
CA SER A 117 -3.63 -3.27 10.84
C SER A 117 -5.14 -3.20 11.09
N ARG A 118 -5.75 -2.04 10.82
CA ARG A 118 -7.16 -1.74 11.11
C ARG A 118 -7.87 -1.10 9.91
N PRO A 119 -8.91 -1.73 9.34
CA PRO A 119 -9.62 -1.18 8.17
C PRO A 119 -10.50 0.03 8.51
N GLU A 120 -10.87 0.24 9.77
CA GLU A 120 -11.85 1.22 10.22
C GLU A 120 -11.56 2.64 9.73
N PRO A 121 -10.31 3.17 9.79
CA PRO A 121 -10.03 4.52 9.28
C PRO A 121 -10.26 4.67 7.77
N LEU A 122 -10.11 3.60 6.99
CA LEU A 122 -10.41 3.62 5.56
C LEU A 122 -11.92 3.48 5.31
N VAL A 123 -12.58 2.58 6.05
CA VAL A 123 -14.04 2.42 6.01
C VAL A 123 -14.73 3.74 6.33
N GLU A 124 -14.29 4.44 7.37
CA GLU A 124 -14.80 5.75 7.76
C GLU A 124 -14.68 6.78 6.63
N LYS A 125 -13.49 6.90 6.01
CA LYS A 125 -13.26 7.82 4.89
C LYS A 125 -14.16 7.49 3.69
N VAL A 126 -14.30 6.21 3.35
CA VAL A 126 -15.15 5.77 2.24
C VAL A 126 -16.64 6.00 2.55
N ALA A 127 -17.08 5.71 3.78
CA ALA A 127 -18.45 5.97 4.23
C ALA A 127 -18.79 7.45 4.16
N TYR A 128 -17.88 8.32 4.62
CA TYR A 128 -18.04 9.76 4.50
C TYR A 128 -18.16 10.22 3.04
N SER A 129 -17.34 9.66 2.13
CA SER A 129 -17.47 9.96 0.70
C SER A 129 -18.80 9.46 0.09
N ILE A 130 -19.38 8.36 0.58
CA ILE A 130 -20.73 7.91 0.17
C ILE A 130 -21.79 8.90 0.66
N TYR A 131 -21.72 9.33 1.91
CA TYR A 131 -22.59 10.35 2.49
C TYR A 131 -22.55 11.66 1.67
N GLU A 132 -21.36 12.13 1.31
CA GLU A 132 -21.21 13.32 0.46
C GLU A 132 -21.83 13.13 -0.92
N LYS A 133 -21.59 11.98 -1.58
CA LYS A 133 -22.19 11.68 -2.89
C LYS A 133 -23.71 11.60 -2.85
N ARG A 134 -24.30 11.20 -1.72
CA ARG A 134 -25.75 11.17 -1.49
C ARG A 134 -26.34 12.56 -1.17
N GLY A 135 -25.52 13.60 -1.12
CA GLY A 135 -25.96 14.97 -0.86
C GLY A 135 -26.00 15.35 0.62
N ARG A 136 -25.20 14.69 1.48
CA ARG A 136 -25.06 15.02 2.91
C ARG A 136 -26.38 14.97 3.69
N SER A 137 -27.23 14.01 3.36
CA SER A 137 -28.49 13.79 4.09
C SER A 137 -28.27 12.83 5.24
N ASP A 138 -28.57 13.27 6.46
CA ASP A 138 -28.38 12.46 7.67
C ASP A 138 -29.36 11.27 7.73
N GLY A 139 -29.11 10.31 8.64
CA GLY A 139 -30.02 9.19 8.91
C GLY A 139 -29.76 7.91 8.12
N ASN A 140 -28.65 7.82 7.38
CA ASN A 140 -28.21 6.58 6.72
C ASN A 140 -26.77 6.17 7.11
N ASP A 141 -26.25 6.65 8.24
CA ASP A 141 -24.84 6.47 8.63
C ASP A 141 -24.43 5.00 8.69
N MET A 142 -25.31 4.16 9.27
CA MET A 142 -25.11 2.71 9.32
C MET A 142 -25.11 2.08 7.91
N GLY A 143 -25.98 2.55 7.02
CA GLY A 143 -26.03 2.07 5.63
C GLY A 143 -24.77 2.43 4.86
N ASP A 144 -24.32 3.68 4.99
CA ASP A 144 -23.11 4.20 4.35
C ASP A 144 -21.86 3.46 4.87
N TRP A 145 -21.79 3.16 6.19
CA TRP A 145 -20.74 2.35 6.80
C TRP A 145 -20.71 0.92 6.25
N LEU A 146 -21.84 0.19 6.27
CA LEU A 146 -21.91 -1.18 5.77
C LEU A 146 -21.59 -1.27 4.27
N GLN A 147 -21.92 -0.24 3.50
CA GLN A 147 -21.54 -0.16 2.10
C GLN A 147 -20.03 0.05 1.94
N ALA A 148 -19.44 0.94 2.74
CA ALA A 148 -18.00 1.17 2.74
C ALA A 148 -17.19 -0.08 3.13
N GLU A 149 -17.62 -0.81 4.17
CA GLU A 149 -16.98 -2.08 4.56
C GLU A 149 -16.97 -3.09 3.41
N LYS A 150 -18.09 -3.23 2.70
CA LYS A 150 -18.20 -4.11 1.53
C LYS A 150 -17.25 -3.68 0.41
N ILE A 151 -17.14 -2.38 0.15
CA ILE A 151 -16.23 -1.83 -0.87
C ILE A 151 -14.78 -2.12 -0.47
N VAL A 152 -14.38 -1.78 0.76
CA VAL A 152 -13.00 -1.98 1.24
C VAL A 152 -12.62 -3.46 1.21
N LYS A 153 -13.51 -4.35 1.67
CA LYS A 153 -13.27 -5.80 1.64
C LYS A 153 -13.08 -6.34 0.23
N LYS A 154 -14.00 -6.02 -0.71
CA LYS A 154 -13.88 -6.45 -2.12
C LYS A 154 -12.59 -5.95 -2.77
N THR A 155 -12.17 -4.74 -2.41
CA THR A 155 -10.95 -4.13 -2.92
C THR A 155 -9.72 -4.92 -2.47
N GLN A 156 -9.68 -5.26 -1.19
CA GLN A 156 -8.61 -6.10 -0.63
C GLN A 156 -8.57 -7.48 -1.28
N GLU A 157 -9.72 -8.08 -1.59
CA GLU A 157 -9.80 -9.37 -2.30
C GLU A 157 -9.29 -9.26 -3.75
N SER A 158 -9.44 -8.10 -4.41
CA SER A 158 -8.99 -7.90 -5.80
C SER A 158 -7.48 -7.65 -5.96
N LEU A 159 -6.80 -7.27 -4.88
CA LEU A 159 -5.37 -6.91 -4.89
C LEU A 159 -4.43 -8.07 -4.51
N ILE A 160 -4.97 -9.19 -4.01
CA ILE A 160 -4.23 -10.36 -3.52
C ILE A 160 -4.37 -11.53 -4.48
#